data_AF-A0A920NZ14-F1
#
_entry.id   AF-A0A920NZ14-F1
#
_cell.length_a   1.000
_cell.length_b   1.000
_cell.length_c   1.000
_cell.angle_alpha   90.00
_cell.angle_beta   90.00
_cell.angle_gamma   90.00
#
_symmetry.space_group_name_H-M   'P 1'
#
loop_
_entity.id
_entity.type
_entity.pdbx_description
1 polymer ?
#
loop_
_entity_poly.entity_id
_entity_poly.type
_entity_poly.pdbx_seq_one_letter_code
_entity_poly.pdbx_strand_id
1 'polypeptide(L)'
;MKQPDLQMHFKLKFSPEGADMLDVRYNVIQWVHRSTRGWSYGSSVVDPRTGEIIKGHVSLGSLRVRQDFLIAEGLLRPYNKNKSNNLMEKMSIERLRQLSAHEVGQH
;
A
#
# COMPACT_ATOMS: atom_id res chain seq x y z
N MET A 1 -17.27 11.57 -8.96
CA MET A 1 -17.55 10.15 -9.24
C MET A 1 -17.08 9.34 -8.04
N LYS A 2 -18.00 8.93 -7.15
CA LYS A 2 -17.66 8.14 -5.95
C LYS A 2 -17.21 6.76 -6.42
N GLN A 3 -15.95 6.41 -6.20
CA GLN A 3 -15.45 5.05 -6.42
C GLN A 3 -16.22 4.10 -5.48
N PRO A 4 -16.68 2.94 -5.98
CA PRO A 4 -17.41 1.99 -5.15
C PRO A 4 -16.51 1.52 -4.01
N ASP A 5 -17.11 1.60 -2.84
CA ASP A 5 -16.71 1.19 -1.52
C ASP A 5 -16.38 -0.31 -1.46
N LEU A 6 -15.21 -0.67 -1.98
CA LEU A 6 -14.52 -1.89 -1.55
C LEU A 6 -14.09 -1.68 -0.10
N GLN A 7 -14.84 -2.29 0.83
CA GLN A 7 -14.56 -2.27 2.26
C GLN A 7 -13.20 -2.92 2.54
N MET A 8 -12.21 -2.10 2.84
CA MET A 8 -11.04 -2.53 3.60
C MET A 8 -11.52 -2.85 5.02
N HIS A 9 -11.08 -3.97 5.61
CA HIS A 9 -11.33 -4.28 7.03
C HIS A 9 -10.60 -3.34 8.01
N PHE A 10 -9.87 -2.35 7.48
CA PHE A 10 -9.19 -1.29 8.22
C PHE A 10 -9.44 0.06 7.55
N LYS A 11 -9.39 1.15 8.33
CA LYS A 11 -9.58 2.52 7.83
C LYS A 11 -8.24 3.23 7.71
N LEU A 12 -7.92 3.74 6.53
CA LEU A 12 -6.79 4.62 6.30
C LEU A 12 -7.18 6.07 6.59
N LYS A 13 -6.31 6.79 7.27
CA LYS A 13 -6.42 8.23 7.52
C LYS A 13 -5.06 8.86 7.30
N PHE A 14 -5.04 10.14 6.92
CA PHE A 14 -3.79 10.90 6.96
C PHE A 14 -3.28 10.98 8.40
N SER A 15 -1.95 10.97 8.53
CA SER A 15 -1.31 11.13 9.84
C SER A 15 -1.78 12.44 10.48
N PRO A 16 -2.14 12.45 11.77
CA PRO A 16 -2.42 13.69 12.48
C PRO A 16 -1.23 14.65 12.39
N GLU A 17 -1.51 15.95 12.40
CA GLU A 17 -0.47 16.96 12.41
C GLU A 17 0.41 16.82 13.67
N GLY A 18 1.73 16.82 13.48
CA GLY A 18 2.70 16.65 14.56
C GLY A 18 2.86 15.23 15.11
N ALA A 19 2.14 14.22 14.58
CA ALA A 19 2.34 12.83 15.00
C ALA A 19 3.69 12.28 14.52
N ASP A 20 4.43 11.66 15.44
CA ASP A 20 5.68 10.96 15.13
C ASP A 20 5.39 9.61 14.48
N MET A 21 6.18 9.22 13.48
CA MET A 21 6.03 7.95 12.77
C MET A 21 6.30 6.73 13.68
N LEU A 22 7.05 6.90 14.75
CA LEU A 22 7.36 5.89 15.77
C LEU A 22 6.34 5.84 16.91
N ASP A 23 5.34 6.72 16.91
CA ASP A 23 4.27 6.70 17.92
C ASP A 23 3.46 5.39 17.83
N VAL A 24 3.48 4.59 18.89
CA VAL A 24 2.83 3.26 18.95
C VAL A 24 1.31 3.33 18.81
N ARG A 25 0.70 4.50 19.05
CA ARG A 25 -0.75 4.69 18.93
C ARG A 25 -1.26 4.56 17.50
N TYR A 26 -0.37 4.62 16.52
CA TYR A 26 -0.71 4.59 15.10
C TYR A 26 0.08 3.51 14.35
N ASN A 27 -0.63 2.66 13.62
CA ASN A 27 -0.02 1.89 12.54
C ASN A 27 0.30 2.84 11.39
N VAL A 28 1.53 2.78 10.88
CA VAL A 28 2.04 3.74 9.90
C VAL A 28 2.31 3.04 8.58
N ILE A 29 1.74 3.60 7.51
CA ILE A 29 2.13 3.30 6.14
C ILE A 29 2.86 4.52 5.59
N GLN A 30 4.15 4.36 5.32
CA GLN A 30 4.96 5.42 4.73
C GLN A 30 5.15 5.21 3.23
N TRP A 31 4.81 6.23 2.44
CA TRP A 31 5.09 6.26 1.02
C TRP A 31 6.50 6.78 0.78
N VAL A 32 7.38 5.93 0.25
CA VAL A 32 8.76 6.30 -0.03
C VAL A 32 8.99 6.36 -1.53
N HIS A 33 9.44 7.51 -2.02
CA HIS A 33 9.93 7.64 -3.39
C HIS A 33 11.39 7.18 -3.44
N ARG A 34 11.69 6.22 -4.34
CA ARG A 34 13.05 5.73 -4.55
C ARG A 34 13.33 5.70 -6.06
N SER A 35 14.49 6.22 -6.44
CA SER A 35 14.99 6.23 -7.82
C SER A 35 15.60 4.90 -8.25
N THR A 36 16.06 4.08 -7.30
CA THR A 36 16.61 2.74 -7.52
C THR A 36 15.72 1.65 -6.90
N ARG A 37 15.89 0.41 -7.34
CA ARG A 37 15.08 -0.74 -6.89
C ARG A 37 15.24 -0.92 -5.38
N GLY A 38 14.12 -0.91 -4.66
CA GLY A 38 14.06 -1.18 -3.23
C GLY A 38 12.83 -2.02 -2.89
N TRP A 39 12.91 -2.75 -1.79
CA TRP A 39 11.82 -3.58 -1.30
C TRP A 39 10.82 -2.73 -0.50
N SER A 40 9.53 -3.02 -0.71
CA SER A 40 8.52 -2.70 0.31
C SER A 40 8.72 -3.67 1.47
N TYR A 41 8.63 -3.18 2.70
CA TYR A 41 8.76 -4.02 3.88
C TYR A 41 7.75 -3.58 4.94
N GLY A 42 7.02 -4.54 5.51
CA GLY A 42 6.36 -4.41 6.80
C GLY A 42 7.29 -4.86 7.91
N SER A 43 7.32 -4.11 9.00
CA SER A 43 7.91 -4.56 10.26
C SER A 43 6.94 -4.29 11.38
N SER A 44 6.83 -5.25 12.30
CA SER A 44 5.98 -5.14 13.49
C SER A 44 6.84 -4.85 14.71
N VAL A 45 6.37 -3.91 15.54
CA VAL A 45 6.89 -3.73 16.89
C VAL A 45 6.13 -4.69 17.80
N VAL A 46 6.87 -5.54 18.49
CA VAL A 46 6.34 -6.60 19.36
C VAL A 46 6.73 -6.28 20.80
N ASP A 47 5.79 -6.39 21.74
CA ASP A 47 6.14 -6.35 23.16
C ASP A 47 6.94 -7.62 23.52
N PRO A 48 8.21 -7.52 23.92
CA PRO A 48 9.05 -8.68 24.20
C PRO A 48 8.59 -9.49 25.41
N ARG A 49 7.69 -8.95 26.25
CA ARG A 49 7.19 -9.62 27.45
C ARG A 49 5.97 -10.49 27.17
N THR A 50 5.13 -10.09 26.22
CA THR A 50 3.86 -10.76 25.93
C THR A 50 3.84 -11.43 24.56
N GLY A 51 4.70 -10.99 23.63
CA GLY A 51 4.67 -11.40 22.23
C GLY A 51 3.57 -10.72 21.42
N GLU A 52 2.81 -9.79 22.00
CA GLU A 52 1.76 -9.05 21.29
C GLU A 52 2.36 -8.04 20.32
N ILE A 53 1.79 -7.95 19.12
CA ILE A 53 2.11 -6.89 18.17
C ILE A 53 1.40 -5.61 18.60
N ILE A 54 2.20 -4.57 18.84
CA ILE A 54 1.72 -3.28 19.33
C ILE A 54 1.71 -2.20 18.25
N LYS A 55 2.42 -2.40 17.14
CA LYS A 55 2.43 -1.49 15.98
C LYS A 55 2.89 -2.18 14.71
N GLY A 56 2.19 -1.96 13.60
CA GLY A 56 2.69 -2.21 12.25
C GLY A 56 3.31 -0.96 11.64
N HIS A 57 4.49 -1.08 11.04
CA HIS A 57 5.17 -0.01 10.29
C HIS A 57 5.57 -0.52 8.91
N VAL A 58 4.88 -0.02 7.89
CA VAL A 58 5.05 -0.47 6.51
C VAL A 58 5.64 0.63 5.66
N SER A 59 6.67 0.29 4.90
CA SER A 59 7.24 1.15 3.87
C SER A 59 6.84 0.67 2.48
N LEU A 60 6.11 1.50 1.74
CA LEU A 60 5.68 1.19 0.38
C LEU A 60 6.44 2.04 -0.64
N GLY A 61 7.13 1.36 -1.56
CA GLY A 61 7.88 2.00 -2.64
C GLY A 61 7.00 2.38 -3.84
N SER A 62 7.16 3.60 -4.35
CA SER A 62 6.37 4.10 -5.49
C SER A 62 6.57 3.32 -6.80
N LEU A 63 7.70 2.63 -6.96
CA LEU A 63 8.00 1.83 -8.15
C LEU A 63 7.02 0.66 -8.32
N ARG A 64 6.48 0.12 -7.24
CA ARG A 64 5.61 -1.07 -7.28
C ARG A 64 4.32 -0.81 -8.05
N VAL A 65 3.67 0.33 -7.80
CA VAL A 65 2.44 0.72 -8.52
C VAL A 65 2.72 0.86 -10.01
N ARG A 66 3.88 1.42 -10.38
CA ARG A 66 4.27 1.52 -11.79
C ARG A 66 4.51 0.15 -12.43
N GLN A 67 5.12 -0.78 -11.70
CA GLN A 67 5.31 -2.14 -12.20
C GLN A 67 3.98 -2.90 -12.36
N ASP A 68 3.08 -2.81 -11.39
CA ASP A 68 1.76 -3.44 -11.47
C ASP A 68 0.95 -2.87 -12.66
N PHE A 69 1.08 -1.56 -12.92
CA PHE A 69 0.50 -0.91 -14.10
C PHE A 69 1.09 -1.45 -15.41
N LEU A 70 2.43 -1.53 -15.52
CA LEU A 70 3.10 -2.04 -16.72
C LEU A 70 2.80 -3.51 -16.99
N ILE A 71 2.61 -4.33 -15.95
CA ILE A 71 2.14 -5.72 -16.09
C ILE A 71 0.73 -5.73 -16.67
N ALA A 72 -0.17 -4.91 -16.13
CA ALA A 72 -1.54 -4.78 -16.64
C ALA A 72 -1.55 -4.30 -18.10
N GLU A 73 -0.68 -3.36 -18.47
CA GLU A 73 -0.50 -2.86 -19.82
C GLU A 73 -0.01 -3.95 -20.78
N GLY A 74 1.00 -4.73 -20.39
CA GLY A 74 1.51 -5.85 -21.17
C GLY A 74 0.45 -6.92 -21.44
N LEU A 75 -0.43 -7.18 -20.48
CA LEU A 75 -1.54 -8.13 -20.61
C LEU A 75 -2.69 -7.61 -21.47
N LEU A 76 -3.06 -6.33 -21.32
CA LEU A 76 -4.24 -5.77 -21.97
C LEU A 76 -3.96 -5.18 -23.36
N ARG A 77 -2.69 -4.86 -23.67
CA ARG A 77 -2.22 -4.25 -24.91
C ARG A 77 -3.16 -3.13 -25.40
N PRO A 78 -3.41 -2.08 -24.60
CA PRO A 78 -4.47 -1.09 -24.82
C PRO A 78 -4.15 -0.07 -25.93
N TYR A 79 -3.37 -0.44 -26.94
CA TYR A 79 -2.88 0.46 -28.00
C TYR A 79 -3.93 0.79 -29.06
N ASN A 80 -5.07 0.09 -29.06
CA ASN A 80 -6.21 0.40 -29.94
C ASN A 80 -7.09 1.49 -29.30
N LYS A 81 -7.26 2.60 -30.02
CA LYS A 81 -8.02 3.80 -29.62
C LYS A 81 -9.39 3.43 -29.03
N ASN A 82 -9.52 3.55 -27.71
CA ASN A 82 -10.75 3.58 -26.86
C ASN A 82 -10.74 2.69 -25.61
N LYS A 83 -9.67 1.96 -25.28
CA LYS A 83 -9.61 1.29 -23.97
C LYS A 83 -9.09 2.26 -22.90
N SER A 84 -9.98 2.63 -21.98
CA SER A 84 -9.62 3.55 -20.89
C SER A 84 -8.57 2.92 -19.98
N ASN A 85 -7.56 3.71 -19.59
CA ASN A 85 -6.50 3.34 -18.63
C ASN A 85 -7.05 2.92 -17.25
N ASN A 86 -8.35 3.13 -17.02
CA ASN A 86 -9.04 2.89 -15.76
C ASN A 86 -8.85 1.46 -15.23
N LEU A 87 -8.83 0.44 -16.09
CA LEU A 87 -8.68 -0.95 -15.62
C LEU A 87 -7.28 -1.24 -15.06
N MET A 88 -6.22 -0.69 -15.70
CA MET A 88 -4.83 -0.85 -15.26
C MET A 88 -4.57 -0.07 -13.96
N GLU A 89 -5.08 1.16 -13.89
CA GLU A 89 -5.01 1.98 -12.67
C GLU A 89 -5.75 1.30 -11.51
N LYS A 90 -6.98 0.81 -11.77
CA LYS A 90 -7.78 0.10 -10.77
C LYS A 90 -7.05 -1.14 -10.26
N MET A 91 -6.51 -1.99 -11.15
CA MET A 91 -5.72 -3.15 -10.74
C MET A 91 -4.54 -2.75 -9.84
N SER A 92 -3.80 -1.71 -10.24
CA SER A 92 -2.62 -1.26 -9.51
C SER A 92 -2.98 -0.77 -8.11
N ILE A 93 -4.09 -0.04 -7.96
CA ILE A 93 -4.61 0.43 -6.68
C ILE A 93 -5.08 -0.75 -5.81
N GLU A 94 -5.81 -1.72 -6.37
CA GLU A 94 -6.26 -2.89 -5.62
C GLU A 94 -5.10 -3.75 -5.12
N ARG A 95 -4.03 -3.90 -5.92
CA ARG A 95 -2.82 -4.62 -5.46
C ARG A 95 -2.09 -3.87 -4.37
N LEU A 96 -2.03 -2.55 -4.43
CA LEU A 96 -1.46 -1.74 -3.36
C LEU A 96 -2.25 -1.89 -2.06
N ARG A 97 -3.58 -1.92 -2.15
CA ARG A 97 -4.48 -2.16 -1.00
C ARG A 97 -4.25 -3.53 -0.38
N GLN A 98 -4.21 -4.58 -1.20
CA GLN A 98 -3.93 -5.93 -0.73
C GLN A 98 -2.57 -6.00 -0.01
N LEU A 99 -1.52 -5.44 -0.61
CA LEU A 99 -0.19 -5.43 -0.01
C LEU A 99 -0.20 -4.66 1.32
N SER A 100 -0.84 -3.50 1.37
CA SER A 100 -0.96 -2.72 2.62
C SER A 100 -1.62 -3.52 3.74
N ALA A 101 -2.73 -4.22 3.43
CA ALA A 101 -3.40 -5.10 4.38
C ALA A 101 -2.51 -6.26 4.82
N HIS A 102 -1.78 -6.85 3.87
CA HIS A 102 -0.88 -7.96 4.11
C HIS A 102 0.25 -7.54 5.06
N GLU A 103 0.98 -6.48 4.75
CA GLU A 103 2.14 -6.05 5.53
C GLU A 103 1.78 -5.47 6.90
N VAL A 104 0.56 -4.94 7.10
CA VAL A 104 0.09 -4.47 8.41
C VAL A 104 -0.45 -5.61 9.28
N GLY A 105 -1.06 -6.63 8.66
CA GLY A 105 -1.78 -7.71 9.37
C GLY A 105 -1.06 -9.06 9.42
N GLN A 106 0.00 -9.28 8.64
CA GLN A 106 0.89 -10.43 8.81
C GLN A 106 1.94 -10.03 9.84
N HIS A 107 1.85 -10.57 11.06
CA HIS A 107 2.95 -11.09 11.89
C HIS A 107 2.36 -11.67 13.18
#